data_AF-A0A7W3T170-F1
#
_entry.id   AF-A0A7W3T170-F1
#
_cell.length_a   1.000
_cell.length_b   1.000
_cell.length_c   1.000
_cell.angle_alpha   90.00
_cell.angle_beta   90.00
_cell.angle_gamma   90.00
#
_symmetry.space_group_name_H-M   'P 1'
#
loop_
_entity.id
_entity.type
_entity.pdbx_description
1 polymer ?
#
loop_
_entity_poly.entity_id
_entity_poly.type
_entity_poly.pdbx_seq_one_letter_code
_entity_poly.pdbx_strand_id
1 'polypeptide(L)'
;MDAPLLPRLRSTHSEEWARRREPCPHPNPGRWEPGSPLVQGMRVAFSGDTSVERELLEDRAHAAGLHVASSVSRQTSLLVTNYPSARTGKVRRALELGTPVIDEEGFTRLLRAVAPATGD
;
A
#
# COMPACT_ATOMS: atom_id res chain seq x y z
N MET A 1 -33.77 -18.02 -16.76
CA MET A 1 -32.38 -17.96 -17.28
C MET A 1 -31.59 -17.16 -16.25
N ASP A 2 -31.11 -17.86 -15.22
CA ASP A 2 -30.40 -17.28 -14.09
C ASP A 2 -28.89 -17.37 -14.40
N ALA A 3 -28.26 -16.21 -14.63
CA ALA A 3 -26.84 -16.15 -14.94
C ALA A 3 -26.04 -16.56 -13.69
N PRO A 4 -25.13 -17.55 -13.76
CA PRO A 4 -24.39 -17.99 -12.59
C PRO A 4 -23.49 -16.86 -12.09
N LEU A 5 -23.66 -16.49 -10.82
CA LEU A 5 -22.77 -15.60 -10.09
C LEU A 5 -21.38 -16.25 -10.08
N LEU A 6 -20.47 -15.71 -10.89
CA LEU A 6 -19.06 -16.11 -10.85
C LEU A 6 -18.53 -15.90 -9.43
N PRO A 7 -17.81 -16.87 -8.84
CA PRO A 7 -17.18 -16.67 -7.55
C PRO A 7 -16.19 -15.51 -7.67
N ARG A 8 -16.36 -14.47 -6.84
CA ARG A 8 -15.38 -13.38 -6.71
C ARG A 8 -14.04 -14.03 -6.37
N LEU A 9 -13.10 -13.97 -7.30
CA LEU A 9 -11.75 -14.50 -7.12
C LEU A 9 -11.17 -13.88 -5.84
N ARG A 10 -11.05 -14.68 -4.77
CA ARG A 10 -10.38 -14.23 -3.55
C ARG A 10 -8.94 -13.89 -3.94
N SER A 11 -8.55 -12.65 -3.68
CA SER A 11 -7.25 -12.05 -4.02
C SER A 11 -6.08 -12.70 -3.25
N THR A 12 -5.77 -13.97 -3.50
CA THR A 12 -4.65 -14.68 -2.88
C THR A 12 -3.29 -14.22 -3.42
N HIS A 13 -3.24 -13.77 -4.68
CA HIS A 13 -1.98 -13.39 -5.34
C HIS A 13 -1.21 -12.26 -4.66
N SER A 14 -1.88 -11.20 -4.19
CA SER A 14 -1.20 -10.06 -3.54
C SER A 14 -0.54 -10.44 -2.20
N GLU A 15 -1.10 -11.40 -1.46
CA GLU A 15 -0.53 -11.85 -0.19
C GLU A 15 0.68 -12.78 -0.41
N GLU A 16 0.65 -13.58 -1.48
CA GLU A 16 1.78 -14.41 -1.90
C GLU A 16 2.91 -13.57 -2.53
N TRP A 17 2.56 -12.50 -3.25
CA TRP A 17 3.52 -11.56 -3.80
C TRP A 17 4.27 -10.79 -2.69
N ALA A 18 3.56 -10.26 -1.70
CA ALA A 18 4.18 -9.57 -0.56
C ALA A 18 5.10 -10.48 0.28
N ARG A 19 4.75 -11.78 0.43
CA ARG A 19 5.56 -12.74 1.20
C ARG A 19 6.89 -13.12 0.55
N ARG A 20 7.06 -12.90 -0.76
CA ARG A 20 8.29 -13.26 -1.49
C ARG A 20 9.41 -12.24 -1.33
N ARG A 21 9.18 -11.09 -0.71
CA ARG A 21 10.14 -10.00 -0.63
C ARG A 21 10.89 -10.01 0.69
N GLU A 22 12.17 -9.66 0.61
CA GLU A 22 12.98 -9.46 1.80
C GLU A 22 12.35 -8.39 2.70
N PRO A 23 12.34 -8.61 4.04
CA PRO A 23 11.82 -7.61 4.96
C PRO A 23 12.67 -6.34 4.83
N CYS A 24 12.01 -5.19 4.71
CA CYS A 24 12.69 -3.91 4.63
C CYS A 24 13.62 -3.72 5.85
N PRO A 25 14.90 -3.35 5.64
CA PRO A 25 15.89 -3.27 6.72
C PRO A 25 15.70 -2.03 7.61
N HIS A 26 14.93 -1.05 7.14
CA HIS A 26 14.72 0.22 7.85
C HIS A 26 13.52 0.15 8.79
N PRO A 27 13.62 0.74 10.00
CA PRO A 27 12.48 0.86 10.89
C PRO A 27 11.41 1.77 10.28
N ASN A 28 10.15 1.57 10.68
CA ASN A 28 9.07 2.42 10.22
C ASN A 28 9.12 3.79 10.90
N PRO A 29 9.32 4.90 10.16
CA PRO A 29 9.42 6.24 10.73
C PRO A 29 8.06 6.82 11.16
N GLY A 30 6.95 6.13 10.89
CA GLY A 30 5.62 6.51 11.32
C GLY A 30 4.67 6.85 10.18
N ARG A 31 3.65 7.66 10.48
CA ARG A 31 2.59 8.05 9.54
C ARG A 31 3.13 9.05 8.52
N TRP A 32 2.72 8.90 7.26
CA TRP A 32 3.06 9.87 6.24
C TRP A 32 2.24 11.15 6.41
N GLU A 33 2.90 12.30 6.31
CA GLU A 33 2.25 13.60 6.43
C GLU A 33 2.16 14.27 5.04
N PRO A 34 0.99 14.84 4.67
CA PRO A 34 0.83 15.54 3.41
C PRO A 34 1.90 16.63 3.21
N GLY A 35 2.51 16.65 2.01
CA GLY A 35 3.58 17.59 1.67
C GLY A 35 4.99 17.14 2.05
N SER A 36 5.14 16.03 2.80
CA SER A 36 6.43 15.42 3.09
C SER A 36 6.80 14.34 2.06
N PRO A 37 8.09 14.07 1.83
CA PRO A 37 8.51 12.91 1.04
C PRO A 37 8.12 11.60 1.75
N LEU A 38 8.02 10.51 0.99
CA LEU A 38 8.05 9.18 1.57
C LEU A 38 9.46 8.92 2.12
N VAL A 39 9.55 8.15 3.20
CA VAL A 39 10.83 7.81 3.83
C VAL A 39 10.99 6.29 3.79
N GLN A 40 12.20 5.80 3.51
CA GLN A 40 12.48 4.36 3.58
C GLN A 40 12.06 3.77 4.94
N GLY A 41 11.53 2.54 4.91
CA GLY A 41 10.96 1.87 6.08
C GLY A 41 9.46 2.14 6.31
N MET A 42 8.87 3.17 5.67
CA MET A 42 7.43 3.40 5.75
C MET A 42 6.64 2.18 5.25
N ARG A 43 5.52 1.89 5.92
CA ARG A 43 4.64 0.75 5.61
C ARG A 43 3.46 1.21 4.76
N VAL A 44 3.40 0.75 3.51
CA VAL A 44 2.38 1.12 2.53
C VAL A 44 1.44 -0.05 2.27
N ALA A 45 0.14 0.18 2.38
CA ALA A 45 -0.87 -0.78 1.98
C ALA A 45 -1.57 -0.34 0.69
N PHE A 46 -1.98 -1.28 -0.16
CA PHE A 46 -2.75 -1.01 -1.37
C PHE A 46 -4.18 -1.54 -1.25
N SER A 47 -5.16 -0.76 -1.73
CA SER A 47 -6.58 -1.13 -1.80
C SER A 47 -7.15 -0.92 -3.20
N GLY A 48 -7.79 -1.97 -3.74
CA GLY A 48 -8.46 -2.00 -5.04
C GLY A 48 -8.46 -3.42 -5.60
N ASP A 49 -8.97 -3.63 -6.81
CA ASP A 49 -8.91 -4.92 -7.51
C ASP A 49 -7.53 -5.17 -8.13
N THR A 50 -7.12 -6.43 -8.17
CA THR A 50 -5.78 -6.90 -8.53
C THR A 50 -5.54 -6.79 -10.03
N SER A 51 -4.78 -5.78 -10.43
CA SER A 51 -4.29 -5.58 -11.80
C SER A 51 -2.76 -5.72 -11.82
N VAL A 52 -2.19 -6.03 -12.99
CA VAL A 52 -0.73 -6.03 -13.24
C VAL A 52 -0.08 -4.72 -12.76
N GLU A 53 -0.81 -3.62 -12.87
CA GLU A 53 -0.40 -2.31 -12.38
C GLU A 53 -0.10 -2.28 -10.87
N ARG A 54 -0.85 -3.04 -10.05
CA ARG A 54 -0.59 -3.16 -8.60
C ARG A 54 0.73 -3.85 -8.33
N GLU A 55 1.00 -4.98 -8.97
CA GLU A 55 2.23 -5.75 -8.74
C GLU A 55 3.46 -4.90 -9.08
N LEU A 56 3.41 -4.17 -10.20
CA LEU A 56 4.44 -3.21 -10.59
C LEU A 56 4.59 -2.06 -9.59
N LEU A 57 3.48 -1.54 -9.06
CA LEU A 57 3.51 -0.45 -8.09
C LEU A 57 4.09 -0.91 -6.75
N GLU A 58 3.71 -2.12 -6.32
CA GLU A 58 4.31 -2.77 -5.17
C GLU A 58 5.81 -2.96 -5.40
N ASP A 59 6.26 -3.42 -6.57
CA ASP A 59 7.69 -3.63 -6.87
C ASP A 59 8.48 -2.34 -6.76
N ARG A 60 7.95 -1.26 -7.34
CA ARG A 60 8.56 0.07 -7.25
C ARG A 60 8.64 0.56 -5.80
N ALA A 61 7.59 0.33 -5.01
CA ALA A 61 7.59 0.68 -3.59
C ALA A 61 8.69 -0.06 -2.82
N HIS A 62 8.83 -1.36 -3.06
CA HIS A 62 9.86 -2.17 -2.43
C HIS A 62 11.27 -1.77 -2.87
N ALA A 63 11.49 -1.56 -4.17
CA ALA A 63 12.76 -1.07 -4.71
C ALA A 63 13.16 0.29 -4.15
N ALA A 64 12.17 1.14 -3.81
CA ALA A 64 12.39 2.42 -3.15
C ALA A 64 12.65 2.31 -1.64
N GLY A 65 12.71 1.10 -1.06
CA GLY A 65 12.96 0.87 0.37
C GLY A 65 11.71 0.97 1.26
N LEU A 66 10.50 0.91 0.69
CA LEU A 66 9.24 0.89 1.45
C LEU A 66 8.78 -0.54 1.73
N HIS A 67 8.05 -0.71 2.84
CA HIS A 67 7.46 -1.99 3.22
C HIS A 67 6.04 -2.11 2.70
N VAL A 68 5.81 -3.07 1.79
CA VAL A 68 4.47 -3.38 1.29
C VAL A 68 3.72 -4.24 2.31
N ALA A 69 2.62 -3.71 2.84
CA ALA A 69 1.78 -4.37 3.82
C ALA A 69 0.55 -5.00 3.16
N SER A 70 0.27 -6.26 3.49
CA SER A 70 -0.95 -6.96 3.04
C SER A 70 -2.23 -6.46 3.72
N SER A 71 -2.10 -5.79 4.86
CA SER A 71 -3.21 -5.29 5.68
C SER A 71 -2.94 -3.89 6.24
N VAL A 72 -4.01 -3.21 6.63
CA VAL A 72 -3.94 -1.92 7.32
C VAL A 72 -3.92 -2.15 8.82
N SER A 73 -2.92 -1.59 9.50
CA SER A 73 -2.67 -1.70 10.94
C SER A 73 -2.29 -0.34 11.52
N ARG A 74 -2.10 -0.26 12.84
CA ARG A 74 -1.57 0.95 13.50
C ARG A 74 -0.19 1.38 13.01
N GLN A 75 0.59 0.43 12.49
CA GLN A 75 1.90 0.70 11.93
C GLN A 75 1.83 1.10 10.44
N THR A 76 0.66 1.05 9.80
CA THR A 76 0.57 1.44 8.38
C THR A 76 0.73 2.95 8.25
N SER A 77 1.79 3.35 7.54
CA SER A 77 2.16 4.74 7.29
C SER A 77 1.21 5.41 6.31
N LEU A 78 0.81 4.68 5.26
CA LEU A 78 0.03 5.19 4.13
C LEU A 78 -0.84 4.08 3.51
N LEU A 79 -2.06 4.43 3.09
CA LEU A 79 -2.89 3.60 2.20
C LEU A 79 -2.93 4.23 0.80
N VAL A 80 -2.74 3.41 -0.23
CA VAL A 80 -2.88 3.83 -1.64
C VAL A 80 -4.15 3.24 -2.23
N THR A 81 -5.00 4.09 -2.80
CA THR A 81 -6.24 3.68 -3.49
C THR A 81 -6.81 4.78 -4.38
N ASN A 82 -7.28 4.43 -5.57
CA ASN A 82 -8.01 5.38 -6.44
C ASN A 82 -9.48 5.58 -6.03
N TYR A 83 -9.97 4.80 -5.07
CA TYR A 83 -11.36 4.84 -4.64
C TYR A 83 -11.44 5.00 -3.11
N PRO A 84 -11.15 6.19 -2.57
CA PRO A 84 -11.17 6.44 -1.13
C PRO A 84 -12.58 6.29 -0.51
N SER A 85 -13.64 6.35 -1.33
CA SER A 85 -15.02 6.07 -0.91
C SER A 85 -15.43 4.59 -1.07
N ALA A 86 -14.54 3.74 -1.61
CA ALA A 86 -14.84 2.33 -1.78
C ALA A 86 -15.03 1.64 -0.43
N ARG A 87 -16.05 0.79 -0.34
CA ARG A 87 -16.35 0.01 0.88
C ARG A 87 -15.45 -1.22 1.02
N THR A 88 -14.16 -1.11 0.72
CA THR A 88 -13.21 -2.20 0.99
C THR A 88 -12.87 -2.23 2.48
N GLY A 89 -12.50 -3.41 2.99
CA GLY A 89 -12.09 -3.55 4.40
C GLY A 89 -10.85 -2.72 4.75
N LYS A 90 -9.91 -2.56 3.80
CA LYS A 90 -8.69 -1.76 3.99
C LYS A 90 -8.99 -0.26 4.07
N VAL A 91 -9.86 0.27 3.22
CA VAL A 91 -10.26 1.69 3.25
C VAL A 91 -10.97 2.02 4.56
N ARG A 92 -11.96 1.20 4.95
CA ARG A 92 -12.64 1.34 6.25
C ARG A 92 -11.64 1.34 7.41
N ARG A 93 -10.72 0.37 7.41
CA ARG A 93 -9.71 0.26 8.46
C ARG A 93 -8.75 1.43 8.50
N ALA A 94 -8.36 1.98 7.36
CA ALA A 94 -7.52 3.18 7.29
C ALA A 94 -8.23 4.38 7.89
N LEU A 95 -9.51 4.59 7.57
CA LEU A 95 -10.32 5.66 8.16
C LEU A 95 -10.43 5.51 9.69
N GLU A 96 -10.71 4.30 10.18
CA GLU A 96 -10.79 4.02 11.63
C GLU A 96 -9.47 4.31 12.37
N LEU A 97 -8.34 4.09 11.71
CA LEU A 97 -7.01 4.26 12.31
C LEU A 97 -6.39 5.63 12.03
N GLY A 98 -7.10 6.52 11.31
CA GLY A 98 -6.58 7.79 10.86
C GLY A 98 -5.37 7.65 9.93
N THR A 99 -5.31 6.56 9.15
CA THR A 99 -4.25 6.35 8.18
C THR A 99 -4.49 7.21 6.95
N PRO A 100 -3.50 8.01 6.51
CA PRO A 100 -3.61 8.87 5.35
C PRO A 100 -3.82 8.01 4.11
N VAL A 101 -4.61 8.55 3.19
CA VAL A 101 -4.99 7.88 1.94
C VAL A 101 -4.61 8.79 0.79
N ILE A 102 -3.91 8.24 -0.20
CA ILE A 102 -3.63 8.91 -1.47
C ILE A 102 -3.98 8.00 -2.64
N ASP A 103 -4.17 8.60 -3.81
CA ASP A 103 -4.35 7.86 -5.05
C ASP A 103 -3.01 7.35 -5.63
N GLU A 104 -3.10 6.50 -6.66
CA GLU A 104 -1.93 5.88 -7.28
C GLU A 104 -1.04 6.88 -8.03
N GLU A 105 -1.61 7.94 -8.61
CA GLU A 105 -0.84 9.00 -9.29
C GLU A 105 -0.03 9.80 -8.27
N GLY A 106 -0.65 10.21 -7.17
CA GLY A 106 0.02 10.85 -6.05
C GLY A 106 1.15 9.99 -5.48
N PHE A 107 0.88 8.69 -5.28
CA PHE A 107 1.90 7.76 -4.81
C PHE A 107 3.06 7.61 -5.81
N THR A 108 2.77 7.48 -7.10
CA THR A 108 3.78 7.36 -8.16
C THR A 108 4.67 8.61 -8.24
N ARG A 109 4.14 9.79 -7.97
CA ARG A 109 4.94 11.02 -7.88
C ARG A 109 5.89 10.98 -6.68
N LEU A 110 5.39 10.60 -5.50
CA LEU A 110 6.20 10.51 -4.28
C LEU A 110 7.29 9.44 -4.36
N LEU A 111 7.02 8.32 -5.04
CA LEU A 111 8.00 7.25 -5.27
C LEU A 111 9.27 7.71 -5.99
N ARG A 112 9.23 8.82 -6.74
CA ARG A 112 10.40 9.34 -7.47
C ARG A 112 11.42 10.02 -6.55
N ALA A 113 11.02 10.37 -5.33
CA ALA A 113 11.82 11.14 -4.38
C ALA A 113 11.66 10.59 -2.96
N VAL A 114 11.75 9.27 -2.80
CA VAL A 114 11.78 8.64 -1.47
C VAL A 114 13.06 9.06 -0.76
N ALA A 115 12.90 9.72 0.38
CA ALA A 115 14.00 10.11 1.24
C ALA A 115 14.61 8.88 1.91
N PRO A 116 15.94 8.87 2.12
CA PRO A 116 16.59 7.79 2.84
C PRO A 116 16.03 7.70 4.27
N ALA A 117 16.09 6.52 4.87
CA ALA A 117 15.73 6.37 6.28
C ALA A 117 16.57 7.32 7.13
N THR A 118 15.91 8.15 7.96
CA THR A 118 16.61 9.02 8.90
C THR A 118 17.14 8.17 10.06
N GLY A 119 18.32 7.58 9.89
CA GLY A 119 19.08 6.97 11.01
C GLY A 119 19.87 5.72 10.65
N ASP A 120 21.16 5.80 10.95
CA ASP A 120 22.06 4.73 11.41
C ASP A 120 21.44 3.91 12.56
#